data_AF-X0ZUV2-F1
#
_entry.id   AF-X0ZUV2-F1
#
_cell.length_a   1.000
_cell.length_b   1.000
_cell.length_c   1.000
_cell.angle_alpha   90.00
_cell.angle_beta   90.00
_cell.angle_gamma   90.00
#
_symmetry.space_group_name_H-M   'P 1'
#
loop_
_entity.id
_entity.type
_entity.pdbx_description
1 polymer ?
#
loop_
_entity_poly.entity_id
_entity_poly.type
_entity_poly.pdbx_seq_one_letter_code
_entity_poly.pdbx_strand_id
1 'polypeptide(L)'
;MEVVKTTIEALLRGATQEEIDQGFVSNINSGVRIQSLTIENSIAKIDFDEQLGFQVGGSCRVAAIWAQITETLKQFPSVDSIIISINGRTEDILQP
;
A
#
# COMPACT_ATOMS: atom_id res chain seq x y z
N MET A 1 16.39 2.09 -4.10
CA MET A 1 15.03 2.66 -4.28
C MET A 1 14.19 1.82 -5.23
N GLU A 2 14.74 1.39 -6.37
CA GLU A 2 14.03 0.56 -7.38
C GLU A 2 13.36 -0.70 -6.80
N VAL A 3 14.08 -1.48 -5.99
CA VAL A 3 13.54 -2.70 -5.36
C VAL A 3 12.32 -2.44 -4.47
N VAL A 4 12.29 -1.34 -3.71
CA VAL A 4 11.16 -0.99 -2.84
C VAL A 4 9.93 -0.69 -3.69
N LYS A 5 10.09 0.12 -4.74
CA LYS A 5 9.01 0.46 -5.67
C LYS A 5 8.45 -0.80 -6.33
N THR A 6 9.31 -1.66 -6.87
CA THR A 6 8.92 -2.93 -7.52
C THR A 6 8.18 -3.86 -6.55
N THR A 7 8.56 -3.89 -5.27
CA THR A 7 7.89 -4.70 -4.25
C THR A 7 6.47 -4.20 -4.01
N ILE A 8 6.27 -2.89 -3.89
CA ILE A 8 4.92 -2.33 -3.74
C ILE A 8 4.11 -2.51 -5.02
N GLU A 9 4.69 -2.32 -6.20
CA GLU A 9 4.02 -2.61 -7.47
C GLU A 9 3.58 -4.09 -7.58
N ALA A 10 4.37 -5.02 -7.03
CA ALA A 10 3.97 -6.43 -6.94
C ALA A 10 2.80 -6.63 -5.98
N LEU A 11 2.82 -5.98 -4.80
CA LEU A 11 1.69 -6.00 -3.85
C LEU A 11 0.39 -5.44 -4.49
N LEU A 12 0.49 -4.32 -5.21
CA LEU A 12 -0.65 -3.66 -5.86
C LEU A 12 -1.22 -4.46 -7.02
N ARG A 13 -0.41 -5.31 -7.66
CA ARG A 13 -0.89 -6.26 -8.67
C ARG A 13 -1.88 -7.26 -8.08
N GLY A 14 -1.80 -7.52 -6.77
CA GLY A 14 -2.58 -8.53 -6.07
C GLY A 14 -1.93 -9.91 -6.13
N ALA A 15 -2.59 -10.87 -5.47
CA ALA A 15 -2.16 -12.25 -5.44
C ALA A 15 -2.22 -12.90 -6.84
N THR A 16 -1.26 -13.77 -7.16
CA THR A 16 -1.30 -14.56 -8.40
C THR A 16 -2.43 -15.59 -8.35
N GLN A 17 -2.75 -16.21 -9.50
CA GLN A 17 -3.77 -17.25 -9.52
C GLN A 17 -3.39 -18.42 -8.61
N GLU A 18 -2.11 -18.82 -8.59
CA GLU A 18 -1.62 -19.89 -7.73
C GLU A 18 -1.73 -19.55 -6.24
N GLU A 19 -1.52 -18.28 -5.87
CA GLU A 19 -1.69 -17.80 -4.50
C GLU A 19 -3.18 -17.77 -4.11
N ILE A 20 -4.05 -17.35 -5.02
CA ILE A 20 -5.50 -17.37 -4.82
C ILE A 20 -6.00 -18.80 -4.64
N ASP A 21 -5.50 -19.75 -5.43
CA ASP A 21 -5.83 -21.17 -5.32
C ASP A 21 -5.38 -21.77 -3.97
N GLN A 22 -4.37 -21.16 -3.33
CA GLN A 22 -3.92 -21.49 -1.97
C GLN A 22 -4.67 -20.73 -0.87
N GLY A 23 -5.64 -19.86 -1.23
CA GLY A 23 -6.47 -19.11 -0.30
C GLY A 23 -5.93 -17.74 0.10
N PHE A 24 -4.86 -17.26 -0.54
CA PHE A 24 -4.38 -15.89 -0.33
C PHE A 24 -5.31 -14.87 -1.00
N VAL A 25 -5.48 -13.72 -0.34
CA VAL A 25 -6.32 -12.63 -0.84
C VAL A 25 -5.60 -11.30 -0.64
N SER A 26 -5.92 -10.32 -1.49
CA SER A 26 -5.54 -8.93 -1.29
C SER A 26 -6.77 -8.10 -0.95
N ASN A 27 -6.65 -7.19 0.03
CA ASN A 27 -7.71 -6.25 0.38
C ASN A 27 -7.63 -4.94 -0.44
N ILE A 28 -6.48 -4.72 -1.08
CA ILE A 28 -6.18 -3.53 -1.88
C ILE A 28 -6.96 -3.60 -3.19
N ASN A 29 -7.55 -2.48 -3.60
CA ASN A 29 -8.25 -2.36 -4.87
C ASN A 29 -7.32 -2.66 -6.05
N SER A 30 -7.86 -3.33 -7.07
CA SER A 30 -7.18 -3.46 -8.35
C SER A 30 -7.00 -2.09 -9.01
N GLY A 31 -5.87 -1.88 -9.69
CA GLY A 31 -5.60 -0.70 -10.50
C GLY A 31 -5.05 0.52 -9.73
N VAL A 32 -4.78 0.38 -8.43
CA VAL A 32 -4.06 1.39 -7.65
C VAL A 32 -2.68 1.64 -8.25
N ARG A 33 -2.26 2.90 -8.32
CA ARG A 33 -0.94 3.29 -8.84
C ARG A 33 -0.16 4.10 -7.82
N ILE A 34 1.15 3.92 -7.84
CA ILE A 34 2.09 4.76 -7.10
C ILE A 34 2.35 6.01 -7.94
N GLN A 35 2.02 7.18 -7.39
CA GLN A 35 2.36 8.46 -7.99
C GLN A 35 3.77 8.90 -7.62
N SER A 36 4.15 8.71 -6.36
CA SER A 36 5.53 8.95 -5.90
C SER A 36 5.92 8.03 -4.74
N LEU A 37 7.21 7.75 -4.64
CA LEU A 37 7.80 7.01 -3.51
C LEU A 37 9.20 7.57 -3.24
N THR A 38 9.41 8.07 -2.03
CA THR A 38 10.72 8.51 -1.54
C THR A 38 11.02 7.89 -0.18
N ILE A 39 12.30 7.70 0.11
CA ILE A 39 12.77 7.25 1.42
C ILE A 39 13.86 8.20 1.87
N GLU A 40 13.59 8.94 2.93
CA GLU A 40 14.50 9.94 3.49
C GLU A 40 14.46 9.84 5.01
N ASN A 41 15.62 9.85 5.66
CA ASN A 41 15.72 9.75 7.13
C ASN A 41 14.94 8.56 7.72
N SER A 42 15.02 7.39 7.07
CA SER A 42 14.26 6.19 7.41
C SER A 42 12.73 6.32 7.35
N ILE A 43 12.20 7.36 6.69
CA ILE A 43 10.76 7.57 6.48
C ILE A 43 10.43 7.27 5.02
N ALA A 44 9.62 6.25 4.77
CA ALA A 44 9.04 6.00 3.45
C ALA A 44 7.79 6.88 3.25
N LYS A 45 7.85 7.79 2.29
CA LYS A 45 6.70 8.60 1.87
C LYS A 45 6.19 8.03 0.55
N ILE A 46 4.98 7.50 0.57
CA ILE A 46 4.35 6.90 -0.61
C ILE A 46 3.02 7.59 -0.90
N ASP A 47 2.88 8.05 -2.14
CA ASP A 47 1.65 8.66 -2.64
C ASP A 47 0.99 7.75 -3.67
N PHE A 48 -0.28 7.47 -3.46
CA PHE A 48 -1.13 6.69 -4.36
C PHE A 48 -2.17 7.57 -5.03
N ASP A 49 -2.78 7.07 -6.10
CA ASP A 49 -3.95 7.68 -6.72
C ASP A 49 -5.26 7.37 -5.96
N GLU A 50 -6.35 8.03 -6.35
CA GLU A 50 -7.66 7.92 -5.71
C GLU A 50 -8.24 6.49 -5.68
N GLN A 51 -7.75 5.62 -6.56
CA GLN A 51 -8.18 4.24 -6.66
C GLN A 51 -7.95 3.48 -5.34
N LEU A 52 -6.96 3.88 -4.52
CA LEU A 52 -6.71 3.24 -3.23
C LEU A 52 -7.89 3.42 -2.26
N GLY A 53 -8.57 4.57 -2.32
CA GLY A 53 -9.73 4.89 -1.47
C GLY A 53 -11.09 4.61 -2.13
N PHE A 54 -11.12 4.26 -3.42
CA PHE A 54 -12.36 4.09 -4.16
C PHE A 54 -13.18 2.90 -3.62
N GLN A 55 -14.42 3.15 -3.19
CA GLN A 55 -15.33 2.12 -2.66
C GLN A 55 -14.69 1.26 -1.53
N VAL A 56 -13.77 1.85 -0.76
CA VAL A 56 -13.25 1.26 0.46
C VAL A 56 -14.09 1.75 1.63
N GLY A 57 -14.61 0.80 2.40
CA GLY A 57 -15.33 1.06 3.63
C GLY A 57 -15.24 -0.14 4.55
N GLY A 58 -15.55 0.08 5.83
CA GLY A 58 -15.46 -0.95 6.86
C GLY A 58 -14.08 -0.97 7.50
N SER A 59 -14.08 -0.77 8.82
CA SER A 59 -12.90 -0.72 9.67
C SER A 59 -11.90 -1.86 9.44
N CYS A 60 -12.39 -3.10 9.30
CA CYS A 60 -11.53 -4.26 9.08
C CYS A 60 -10.78 -4.19 7.74
N ARG A 61 -11.47 -3.80 6.66
CA ARG A 61 -10.87 -3.73 5.32
C ARG A 61 -9.87 -2.57 5.24
N VAL A 62 -10.23 -1.43 5.81
CA VAL A 62 -9.36 -0.27 5.95
C VAL A 62 -8.08 -0.64 6.70
N ALA A 63 -8.20 -1.26 7.88
CA ALA A 63 -7.04 -1.70 8.66
C ALA A 63 -6.17 -2.72 7.91
N ALA A 64 -6.78 -3.64 7.16
CA ALA A 64 -6.05 -4.61 6.36
C ALA A 64 -5.26 -3.96 5.21
N ILE A 65 -5.84 -2.99 4.49
CA ILE A 65 -5.13 -2.24 3.43
C ILE A 65 -3.92 -1.51 4.02
N TRP A 66 -4.10 -0.81 5.14
CA TRP A 66 -3.01 -0.14 5.84
C TRP A 66 -1.90 -1.13 6.20
N ALA A 67 -2.25 -2.23 6.86
CA ALA A 67 -1.28 -3.24 7.28
C ALA A 67 -0.52 -3.87 6.09
N GLN A 68 -1.21 -4.22 5.00
CA GLN A 68 -0.57 -4.79 3.82
C GLN A 68 0.51 -3.84 3.25
N ILE A 69 0.23 -2.54 3.16
CA ILE A 69 1.20 -1.57 2.64
C ILE A 69 2.32 -1.33 3.66
N THR A 70 1.99 -1.08 4.93
CA THR A 70 2.99 -0.71 5.94
C THR A 70 3.95 -1.85 6.23
N GLU A 71 3.46 -3.08 6.39
CA GLU A 71 4.32 -4.22 6.71
C GLU A 71 5.19 -4.63 5.52
N THR A 72 4.70 -4.49 4.29
CA THR A 72 5.52 -4.67 3.08
C THR A 72 6.64 -3.64 3.00
N LEU A 73 6.41 -2.39 3.40
CA LEU A 73 7.46 -1.36 3.43
C LEU A 73 8.46 -1.58 4.57
N LYS A 74 8.01 -2.02 5.75
CA LYS A 74 8.88 -2.30 6.92
C LYS A 74 9.78 -3.51 6.75
N GLN A 75 9.53 -4.37 5.76
CA GLN A 75 10.46 -5.46 5.45
C GLN A 75 11.86 -4.94 5.06
N PHE A 76 11.94 -3.68 4.61
CA PHE A 76 13.20 -3.02 4.27
C PHE A 76 13.82 -2.38 5.51
N PRO A 77 15.05 -2.76 5.91
CA PRO A 77 15.70 -2.23 7.12
C PRO A 77 15.96 -0.73 7.13
N SER A 78 15.86 -0.07 5.98
CA SER A 78 16.00 1.39 5.84
C SER A 78 14.68 2.15 6.04
N VAL A 79 13.61 1.48 6.46
CA VAL A 79 12.27 2.05 6.65
C VAL A 79 11.81 1.80 8.08
N ASP A 80 11.85 2.84 8.91
CA ASP A 80 11.39 2.81 10.30
C ASP A 80 9.95 3.33 10.43
N SER A 81 9.56 4.25 9.55
CA SER A 81 8.23 4.86 9.55
C SER A 81 7.71 5.07 8.13
N ILE A 82 6.38 5.11 8.00
CA ILE A 82 5.69 5.26 6.72
C ILE A 82 4.69 6.40 6.80
N ILE A 83 4.68 7.24 5.77
CA ILE A 83 3.63 8.23 5.50
C ILE A 83 2.96 7.81 4.20
N ILE A 84 1.65 7.55 4.25
CA ILE A 84 0.84 7.25 3.08
C ILE A 84 -0.01 8.47 2.74
N SER A 85 -0.09 8.80 1.46
CA SER A 85 -0.99 9.82 0.94
C SER A 85 -1.77 9.33 -0.27
N ILE A 86 -2.93 9.97 -0.52
CA ILE A 86 -3.73 9.81 -1.73
C ILE A 86 -3.83 11.18 -2.39
N ASN A 87 -3.29 11.32 -3.61
CA ASN A 87 -3.25 12.61 -4.32
C ASN A 87 -2.69 13.75 -3.45
N GLY A 88 -1.61 13.46 -2.71
CA GLY A 88 -0.94 14.40 -1.80
C GLY A 88 -1.65 14.64 -0.46
N ARG A 89 -2.83 14.05 -0.22
CA ARG A 89 -3.56 14.16 1.05
C ARG A 89 -3.17 13.05 2.02
N THR A 90 -2.87 13.40 3.26
CA THR A 90 -2.56 12.44 4.35
C THR A 90 -3.67 12.34 5.39
N GLU A 91 -4.53 13.35 5.49
CA GLU A 91 -5.64 13.40 6.45
C GLU A 91 -6.94 12.89 5.82
N ASP A 92 -7.75 12.22 6.64
CA ASP A 92 -9.04 11.64 6.26
C ASP A 92 -8.98 10.72 5.03
N ILE A 93 -7.83 10.07 4.81
CA ILE A 93 -7.69 8.99 3.83
C ILE A 93 -7.99 7.66 4.50
N LEU A 94 -8.68 6.77 3.79
CA LEU A 94 -8.98 5.41 4.27
C LEU A 94 -9.51 5.43 5.72
N GLN A 95 -10.62 6.12 5.96
CA GLN A 95 -11.28 6.11 7.27
C GLN A 95 -12.21 4.89 7.42
N PRO A 96 -12.29 4.30 8.64
CA PRO A 96 -13.21 3.22 8.97
C PRO A 96 -14.69 3.47 8.62
#